data_AF-A0A1J9Q2I5-F1
#
_entry.id   AF-A0A1J9Q2I5-F1
#
_cell.length_a   1.000
_cell.length_b   1.000
_cell.length_c   1.000
_cell.angle_alpha   90.00
_cell.angle_beta   90.00
_cell.angle_gamma   90.00
#
_symmetry.space_group_name_H-M   'P 1'
#
loop_
_entity.id
_entity.type
_entity.pdbx_description
1 polymer ?
#
loop_
_entity_poly.entity_id
_entity_poly.type
_entity_poly.pdbx_seq_one_letter_code
_entity_poly.pdbx_strand_id
1 'polypeptide(L)'
;MQKALYDNRRLRNIQEIKGRQLYRAFSQTVRLTVVRRQQGQDEISTRFRTALANLRVGRLRLEDFWLLEGRIGSDIERQHPRFKNALHIFTKRRS
;
A
#
# COMPACT_ATOMS: atom_id res chain seq x y z
N MET A 1 7.35 -3.70 24.47
CA MET A 1 6.56 -4.28 23.36
C MET A 1 5.56 -3.25 22.88
N GLN A 2 5.67 -2.78 21.64
CA GLN A 2 4.83 -1.70 21.09
C GLN A 2 3.45 -2.27 20.71
N LYS A 3 2.37 -1.61 21.14
CA LYS A 3 0.99 -2.04 20.82
C LYS A 3 0.64 -1.71 19.37
N ALA A 4 -0.18 -2.55 18.75
CA ALA A 4 -0.67 -2.32 17.39
C ALA A 4 -1.61 -1.11 17.33
N LEU A 5 -1.57 -0.37 16.21
CA LEU A 5 -2.33 0.87 16.00
C LEU A 5 -3.86 0.71 16.20
N TYR A 6 -4.39 -0.49 15.94
CA TYR A 6 -5.81 -0.83 16.05
C TYR A 6 -6.10 -1.79 17.21
N ASP A 7 -5.35 -1.70 18.30
CA ASP A 7 -5.61 -2.52 19.49
C ASP A 7 -6.93 -2.09 20.15
N ASN A 8 -7.93 -2.98 20.10
CA ASN A 8 -9.26 -2.76 20.67
C ASN A 8 -9.38 -3.29 22.12
N ARG A 9 -8.29 -3.75 22.73
CA ARG A 9 -8.28 -4.20 24.13
C ARG A 9 -8.65 -3.07 25.08
N ARG A 10 -9.06 -3.46 26.28
CA ARG A 10 -9.31 -2.53 27.38
C ARG A 10 -8.04 -1.72 27.69
N LEU A 11 -8.18 -0.39 27.65
CA LEU A 11 -7.09 0.56 27.90
C LEU A 11 -6.72 0.49 29.39
N ARG A 12 -5.41 0.46 29.69
CA ARG A 12 -4.90 0.18 31.04
C ARG A 12 -4.31 1.39 31.74
N ASN A 13 -4.06 2.48 31.01
CA ASN A 13 -3.47 3.70 31.56
C ASN A 13 -3.98 4.96 30.83
N ILE A 14 -3.72 6.11 31.44
CA ILE A 14 -4.15 7.43 30.96
C ILE A 14 -3.58 7.75 29.57
N GLN A 15 -2.34 7.33 29.29
CA GLN A 15 -1.70 7.59 28.00
C GLN A 15 -2.40 6.86 26.85
N GLU A 16 -2.87 5.62 27.09
CA GLU A 16 -3.63 4.84 26.12
C GLU A 16 -5.00 5.45 25.83
N ILE A 17 -5.66 5.99 26.86
CA ILE A 17 -6.94 6.72 26.73
C ILE A 17 -6.74 7.98 25.90
N LYS A 18 -5.74 8.79 26.24
CA LYS A 18 -5.42 10.02 25.53
C LYS A 18 -5.01 9.75 24.09
N GLY A 19 -4.19 8.73 23.84
CA GLY A 19 -3.78 8.31 22.50
C GLY A 19 -4.97 7.89 21.63
N ARG A 20 -5.90 7.09 22.16
CA ARG A 20 -7.12 6.69 21.42
C ARG A 20 -8.05 7.88 21.15
N GLN A 21 -8.21 8.77 22.13
CA GLN A 21 -9.02 9.99 21.97
C GLN A 21 -8.42 10.90 20.90
N LEU A 22 -7.11 11.17 20.96
CA LEU A 22 -6.40 11.96 19.94
C LEU A 22 -6.48 11.28 18.56
N TYR A 23 -6.34 9.95 18.50
CA TYR A 23 -6.48 9.20 17.24
C TYR A 23 -7.87 9.35 16.63
N ARG A 24 -8.92 9.28 17.45
CA ARG A 24 -10.32 9.49 17.02
C ARG A 24 -10.63 10.94 16.71
N ALA A 25 -9.93 11.87 17.34
CA ALA A 25 -10.03 13.30 17.11
C ALA A 25 -9.20 13.78 15.90
N PHE A 26 -8.54 12.88 15.15
CA PHE A 26 -8.00 13.23 13.85
C PHE A 26 -9.14 13.70 12.94
N SER A 27 -9.28 15.02 12.85
CA SER A 27 -10.20 15.71 11.94
C SER A 27 -9.56 15.95 10.57
N GLN A 28 -8.28 15.63 10.42
CA GLN A 28 -7.50 15.89 9.22
C GLN A 28 -7.07 14.58 8.56
N THR A 29 -7.33 14.48 7.27
CA THR A 29 -6.79 13.43 6.41
C THR A 29 -5.79 14.05 5.45
N VAL A 30 -4.57 13.52 5.42
CA VAL A 30 -3.55 13.92 4.45
C VAL A 30 -3.52 12.91 3.32
N ARG A 31 -3.68 13.37 2.08
CA ARG A 31 -3.60 12.53 0.89
C ARG A 31 -2.25 12.72 0.20
N LEU A 32 -1.46 11.64 0.12
CA LEU A 32 -0.29 11.61 -0.74
C LEU A 32 -0.74 11.42 -2.20
N THR A 33 -0.33 12.35 -3.07
CA THR A 33 -0.72 12.38 -4.49
C THR A 33 0.41 11.99 -5.44
N VAL A 34 1.66 11.94 -4.93
CA VAL A 34 2.84 11.67 -5.75
C VAL A 34 3.22 10.19 -5.66
N VAL A 35 3.29 9.53 -6.81
CA VAL A 35 3.76 8.16 -6.94
C VAL A 35 5.30 8.13 -6.90
N ARG A 36 5.87 7.44 -5.91
CA ARG A 36 7.34 7.35 -5.72
C ARG A 36 7.97 6.04 -6.13
N ARG A 37 7.21 4.95 -6.30
CA ARG A 37 7.78 3.64 -6.68
C ARG A 37 8.01 3.56 -8.19
N GLN A 38 7.01 3.94 -8.97
CA GLN A 38 7.07 4.02 -10.43
C GLN A 38 7.56 5.40 -10.87
N GLN A 39 8.81 5.75 -10.53
CA GLN A 39 9.46 6.99 -10.94
C GLN A 39 9.86 6.96 -12.42
N GLY A 40 9.96 8.14 -13.05
CA GLY A 40 10.30 8.31 -14.47
C GLY A 40 9.32 9.26 -15.16
N GLN A 41 9.83 10.23 -15.91
CA GLN A 41 8.98 11.16 -16.68
C GLN A 41 8.88 10.76 -18.16
N ASP A 42 9.49 9.63 -18.53
CA ASP A 42 9.33 9.05 -19.85
C ASP A 42 7.88 8.58 -20.09
N GLU A 43 7.53 8.44 -21.36
CA GLU A 43 6.20 8.05 -21.79
C GLU A 43 5.80 6.69 -21.21
N ILE A 44 6.72 5.72 -21.16
CA ILE A 44 6.46 4.36 -20.66
C ILE A 44 6.10 4.40 -19.18
N SER A 45 6.89 5.11 -18.37
CA SER A 45 6.63 5.32 -16.94
C SER A 45 5.31 6.05 -16.69
N THR A 46 4.97 7.03 -17.52
CA THR A 46 3.70 7.77 -17.42
C THR A 46 2.49 6.90 -17.77
N ARG A 47 2.56 6.15 -18.87
CA ARG A 47 1.52 5.19 -19.27
C ARG A 47 1.33 4.12 -18.22
N PHE A 48 2.42 3.62 -17.63
CA PHE A 48 2.35 2.62 -16.57
C PHE A 48 1.70 3.16 -15.30
N ARG A 49 2.04 4.38 -14.85
CA ARG A 49 1.35 5.02 -13.71
C ARG A 49 -0.14 5.21 -13.98
N THR A 50 -0.49 5.54 -15.22
CA THR A 50 -1.87 5.74 -15.65
C THR A 50 -2.66 4.43 -15.59
N ALA A 51 -2.10 3.34 -16.15
CA ALA A 51 -2.71 2.01 -16.08
C ALA A 51 -2.93 1.55 -14.63
N LEU A 52 -1.96 1.78 -13.74
CA LEU A 52 -2.10 1.48 -12.30
C LEU A 52 -3.16 2.35 -11.61
N ALA A 53 -3.29 3.62 -12.00
CA ALA A 53 -4.32 4.50 -11.46
C ALA A 53 -5.73 4.06 -11.90
N ASN A 54 -5.89 3.67 -13.17
CA ASN A 54 -7.13 3.13 -13.73
C ASN A 54 -7.51 1.80 -13.06
N LEU A 55 -6.54 0.91 -12.86
CA LEU A 55 -6.72 -0.35 -12.13
C LEU A 55 -7.21 -0.09 -10.69
N ARG A 56 -6.59 0.86 -9.98
CA ARG A 56 -6.96 1.21 -8.59
C ARG A 56 -8.42 1.65 -8.46
N VAL A 57 -8.97 2.33 -9.45
CA VAL A 57 -10.35 2.83 -9.44
C VAL A 57 -11.34 1.93 -10.19
N GLY A 58 -10.90 0.75 -10.66
CA GLY A 58 -11.75 -0.20 -11.39
C GLY A 58 -12.17 0.27 -12.79
N ARG A 59 -11.43 1.20 -13.40
CA ARG A 59 -11.72 1.75 -14.75
C ARG A 59 -10.68 1.31 -15.77
N LEU A 60 -10.35 0.02 -15.77
CA LEU A 60 -9.31 -0.52 -16.62
C LEU A 60 -9.74 -0.48 -18.09
N ARG A 61 -8.88 0.07 -18.95
CA ARG A 61 -9.08 0.04 -20.40
C ARG A 61 -8.36 -1.16 -21.01
N LEU A 62 -8.73 -1.53 -22.23
CA LEU A 62 -8.07 -2.61 -22.96
C LEU A 62 -6.57 -2.34 -23.17
N GLU A 63 -6.21 -1.09 -23.47
CA GLU A 63 -4.81 -0.62 -23.57
C GLU A 63 -4.03 -0.77 -22.25
N ASP A 64 -4.68 -0.53 -21.11
CA ASP A 64 -4.06 -0.70 -19.79
C ASP A 64 -3.81 -2.19 -19.51
N PHE A 65 -4.78 -3.05 -19.87
CA PHE A 65 -4.67 -4.50 -19.68
C PHE A 65 -3.46 -5.07 -20.42
N TRP A 66 -3.32 -4.79 -21.72
CA TRP A 66 -2.19 -5.27 -22.52
C TRP A 66 -0.84 -4.75 -22.00
N LEU A 67 -0.78 -3.50 -21.58
CA LEU A 67 0.42 -2.92 -20.99
C LEU A 67 0.83 -3.63 -19.69
N LEU A 68 -0.14 -3.96 -18.83
CA LEU A 68 0.11 -4.65 -17.57
C LEU A 68 0.50 -6.12 -17.79
N GLU A 69 -0.20 -6.82 -18.69
CA GLU A 69 0.06 -8.22 -19.02
C GLU A 69 1.49 -8.42 -19.55
N GLY A 70 1.91 -7.63 -20.55
CA GLY A 70 3.25 -7.74 -21.13
C GLY A 70 4.38 -7.49 -20.11
N ARG A 71 4.09 -6.71 -19.06
CA ARG A 71 5.05 -6.45 -17.98
C ARG A 71 5.04 -7.54 -16.92
N ILE A 72 3.89 -8.09 -16.54
CA ILE A 72 3.82 -9.23 -15.62
C ILE A 72 4.57 -10.43 -16.21
N GLY A 73 4.41 -10.69 -17.51
CA GLY A 73 5.15 -11.77 -18.19
C GLY A 73 6.68 -11.59 -18.15
N SER A 74 7.18 -10.35 -18.27
CA SER A 74 8.62 -10.05 -18.31
C SER A 74 9.27 -9.82 -16.94
N ASP A 75 8.50 -9.42 -15.93
CA ASP A 75 8.99 -8.97 -14.63
C ASP A 75 8.88 -10.07 -13.54
N ILE A 76 8.01 -11.08 -13.71
CA ILE A 76 7.91 -12.23 -12.79
C ILE A 76 9.25 -12.98 -12.69
N GLU A 77 9.90 -13.28 -13.81
CA GLU A 77 11.17 -14.01 -13.81
C GLU A 77 12.30 -13.22 -13.14
N ARG A 78 12.29 -11.89 -13.30
CA ARG A 78 13.33 -11.00 -12.78
C ARG A 78 13.14 -10.59 -11.32
N GLN A 79 11.89 -10.46 -10.84
CA GLN A 79 11.58 -9.96 -9.50
C GLN A 79 11.39 -11.04 -8.45
N HIS A 80 11.13 -12.28 -8.84
CA HIS A 80 10.94 -13.41 -7.92
C HIS A 80 12.03 -13.52 -6.83
N PRO A 81 13.34 -13.33 -7.13
CA PRO A 81 14.38 -13.40 -6.10
C PRO A 81 14.36 -12.22 -5.11
N ARG A 82 13.97 -11.02 -5.56
CA ARG A 82 13.98 -9.79 -4.74
C ARG A 82 12.80 -9.71 -3.77
N PHE A 83 11.66 -10.30 -4.12
CA PHE A 83 10.46 -10.27 -3.29
C PHE A 83 10.39 -11.38 -2.24
N LYS A 84 11.25 -12.42 -2.34
CA LYS A 84 11.30 -13.54 -1.39
C LYS A 84 11.38 -13.10 0.08
N ASN A 85 12.01 -11.95 0.35
CA ASN A 85 12.19 -11.42 1.70
C ASN A 85 11.40 -10.12 1.96
N ALA A 86 10.57 -9.65 1.03
CA ALA A 86 9.88 -8.35 1.14
C ALA A 86 8.63 -8.40 2.03
N LEU A 87 8.06 -9.59 2.24
CA LEU A 87 6.85 -9.80 3.04
C LEU A 87 7.22 -10.45 4.38
N HIS A 88 7.33 -9.64 5.43
CA HIS A 88 7.34 -10.14 6.80
C HIS A 88 5.90 -10.34 7.27
N ILE A 89 5.37 -11.54 7.06
CA ILE A 89 4.05 -11.92 7.59
C ILE A 89 4.21 -12.22 9.08
N PHE A 90 3.89 -11.25 9.92
CA PHE A 90 3.82 -11.48 11.36
C PHE A 90 2.51 -12.22 11.68
N THR A 91 2.64 -13.43 12.21
CA THR A 91 1.47 -14.23 12.63
C THR A 91 0.74 -13.51 13.76
N LYS A 92 -0.58 -13.38 13.62
CA LYS A 92 -1.43 -12.83 14.69
C LYS A 92 -1.50 -13.87 15.81
N ARG A 93 -0.98 -13.55 16.99
CA ARG A 93 -1.15 -14.37 18.19
C ARG A 93 -2.66 -14.55 18.45
N ARG A 94 -3.17 -15.78 18.35
CA ARG A 94 -4.54 -16.12 18.74
C ARG A 94 -4.73 -15.76 20.22
N SER A 95 -5.80 -15.02 20.50
CA SER A 95 -6.26 -14.70 21.86
C SER A 95 -7.03 -15.88 22.42
#